data_AF-A0A1H3QXP4-F1
#
_entry.id   AF-A0A1H3QXP4-F1
#
_cell.length_a   1.000
_cell.length_b   1.000
_cell.length_c   1.000
_cell.angle_alpha   90.00
_cell.angle_beta   90.00
_cell.angle_gamma   90.00
#
_symmetry.space_group_name_H-M   'P 1'
#
loop_
_entity.id
_entity.type
_entity.pdbx_description
1 polymer ?
#
loop_
_entity_poly.entity_id
_entity_poly.type
_entity_poly.pdbx_seq_one_letter_code
_entity_poly.pdbx_strand_id
1 'polypeptide(L)'
;MRFVSFVADVDVAVTLARHELEGYGDRLDVRRVSAFDIAAGATSVTYLEEHYRSVPHLIEFSARRFYRDRIALMTRHPRTERADAIDVVRLDTSAVQGGVNRAEVDAVVGIVRELAERDAADIGVITPFRDQADALESALLAAFPVEEIERLRLRTGTVHAFQGSEADTVVVSLGLADDDSPARQRFVSDRHLFNVMVTRARERLVVVTSLRDSSGIVGDYLGYASVLPAGVEHPPGEGPDWPARLGARLASHGLTVRVDYPVGRWSVDLCVGDGDSAVGLICGVHPEGVAAHLERHRALRRMGWTLRDAFASRWAQDPVRASLELAHELRVVPAVSRA
;
A
#
# COMPACT_ATOMS: atom_id res chain seq x y z
N MET A 1 -11.22 4.97 11.71
CA MET A 1 -11.52 6.13 10.84
C MET A 1 -12.09 7.20 11.75
N ARG A 2 -11.61 8.44 11.69
CA ARG A 2 -12.35 9.52 12.35
C ARG A 2 -13.52 9.83 11.43
N PHE A 3 -14.73 9.59 11.93
CA PHE A 3 -15.96 9.92 11.23
C PHE A 3 -16.16 11.44 11.29
N VAL A 4 -16.78 12.01 10.26
CA VAL A 4 -17.06 13.44 10.18
C VAL A 4 -18.51 13.65 10.61
N SER A 5 -18.71 14.54 11.58
CA SER A 5 -20.02 14.95 12.05
C SER A 5 -20.20 16.43 11.80
N PHE A 6 -21.34 16.80 11.21
CA PHE A 6 -21.72 18.17 10.92
C PHE A 6 -22.62 18.78 11.99
N VAL A 7 -22.81 18.08 13.12
CA VAL A 7 -23.64 18.54 14.24
C VAL A 7 -22.88 19.59 15.04
N ALA A 8 -23.51 20.71 15.36
CA ALA A 8 -22.90 21.77 16.16
C ALA A 8 -22.80 21.35 17.64
N ASP A 9 -21.79 21.86 18.36
CA ASP A 9 -21.62 21.58 19.81
C ASP A 9 -22.87 21.93 20.63
N VAL A 10 -23.51 23.04 20.26
CA VAL A 10 -24.73 23.52 20.92
C VAL A 10 -25.86 22.52 20.76
N ASP A 11 -26.03 21.95 19.57
CA ASP A 11 -27.10 20.98 19.31
C ASP A 11 -26.86 19.66 20.05
N VAL A 12 -25.60 19.22 20.16
CA VAL A 12 -25.22 18.05 20.95
C VAL A 12 -25.54 18.30 22.43
N ALA A 13 -25.08 19.42 22.99
CA ALA A 13 -25.29 19.76 24.39
C ALA A 13 -26.78 19.91 24.74
N VAL A 14 -27.56 20.62 23.91
CA VAL A 14 -29.01 20.78 24.08
C VAL A 14 -29.72 19.43 24.03
N THR A 15 -29.33 18.55 23.11
CA THR A 15 -29.93 17.23 22.99
C THR A 15 -29.64 16.36 24.22
N LEU A 16 -28.40 16.37 24.71
CA LEU A 16 -28.01 15.62 25.92
C LEU A 16 -28.79 16.12 27.14
N ALA A 17 -28.90 17.43 27.33
CA ALA A 17 -29.65 18.02 28.43
C ALA A 17 -31.14 17.68 28.37
N ARG A 18 -31.76 17.77 27.18
CA ARG A 18 -33.17 17.42 26.97
C ARG A 18 -33.50 15.98 27.37
N HIS A 19 -32.53 15.08 27.28
CA HIS A 19 -32.71 13.66 27.60
C HIS A 19 -32.08 13.25 28.93
N GLU A 20 -31.61 14.20 29.76
CA GLU A 20 -30.96 13.94 31.06
C GLU A 20 -29.71 13.05 30.93
N LEU A 21 -28.97 13.22 29.83
CA LEU A 21 -27.78 12.43 29.48
C LEU A 21 -26.47 13.21 29.62
N GLU A 22 -26.44 14.34 30.33
CA GLU A 22 -25.22 15.17 30.42
C GLU A 22 -24.03 14.41 31.04
N GLY A 23 -24.30 13.46 31.95
CA GLY A 23 -23.27 12.58 32.53
C GLY A 23 -22.61 11.61 31.53
N TYR A 24 -23.15 11.50 30.32
CA TYR A 24 -22.63 10.66 29.24
C TYR A 24 -22.04 11.47 28.08
N GLY A 25 -21.87 12.79 28.25
CA GLY A 25 -21.47 13.69 27.17
C GLY A 25 -20.22 13.25 26.41
N ASP A 26 -19.18 12.79 27.10
CA ASP A 26 -17.95 12.31 26.45
C ASP A 26 -18.15 11.05 25.60
N ARG A 27 -19.11 10.17 25.96
CA ARG A 27 -19.39 8.91 25.24
C ARG A 27 -20.39 9.08 24.11
N LEU A 28 -21.28 10.06 24.24
CA LEU A 28 -22.35 10.35 23.28
C LEU A 28 -22.07 11.59 22.43
N ASP A 29 -20.86 12.17 22.53
CA ASP A 29 -20.40 13.22 21.64
C ASP A 29 -20.24 12.65 20.23
N VAL A 30 -21.31 12.79 19.45
CA VAL A 30 -21.39 12.38 18.04
C VAL A 30 -20.43 13.15 17.14
N ARG A 31 -19.56 14.03 17.65
CA ARG A 31 -18.44 14.62 16.89
C ARG A 31 -17.12 13.92 17.15
N ARG A 32 -17.03 13.16 18.23
CA ARG A 32 -15.80 12.50 18.69
C ARG A 32 -15.92 10.99 18.72
N VAL A 33 -17.12 10.45 18.92
CA VAL A 33 -17.39 9.02 19.08
C VAL A 33 -18.41 8.55 18.05
N SER A 34 -18.01 7.65 17.16
CA SER A 34 -18.94 7.06 16.17
C SER A 34 -19.77 5.96 16.80
N ALA A 35 -20.88 5.60 16.15
CA ALA A 35 -21.62 4.39 16.52
C ALA A 35 -20.73 3.13 16.50
N PHE A 36 -19.75 3.08 15.59
CA PHE A 36 -18.76 2.01 15.55
C PHE A 36 -17.87 2.01 16.80
N ASP A 37 -17.38 3.17 17.25
CA ASP A 37 -16.52 3.27 18.44
C ASP A 37 -17.26 2.82 19.71
N ILE A 38 -18.55 3.16 19.83
CA ILE A 38 -19.41 2.69 20.93
C ILE A 38 -19.55 1.16 20.87
N ALA A 39 -19.89 0.61 19.70
CA ALA A 39 -20.04 -0.84 19.52
C ALA A 39 -18.72 -1.59 19.77
N ALA A 40 -17.60 -1.08 19.28
CA ALA A 40 -16.27 -1.63 19.49
C ALA A 40 -15.84 -1.67 20.97
N GLY A 41 -16.39 -0.78 21.80
CA GLY A 41 -16.20 -0.82 23.25
C GLY A 41 -17.06 -1.88 23.98
N ALA A 42 -18.10 -2.41 23.32
CA ALA A 42 -19.06 -3.34 23.91
C ALA A 42 -18.96 -4.77 23.35
N THR A 43 -18.44 -4.96 22.15
CA THR A 43 -18.30 -6.27 21.49
C THR A 43 -16.95 -6.42 20.78
N SER A 44 -16.58 -7.65 20.43
CA SER A 44 -15.39 -7.91 19.63
C SER A 44 -15.55 -7.31 18.22
N VAL A 45 -14.46 -6.70 17.74
CA VAL A 45 -14.36 -6.18 16.38
C VAL A 45 -13.68 -7.24 15.52
N THR A 46 -14.32 -7.61 14.42
CA THR A 46 -13.66 -8.41 13.37
C THR A 46 -12.72 -7.51 12.58
N TYR A 47 -11.42 -7.79 12.66
CA TYR A 47 -10.42 -7.09 11.87
C TYR A 47 -10.30 -7.72 10.49
N LEU A 48 -10.24 -6.86 9.46
CA LEU A 48 -9.83 -7.28 8.13
C LEU A 48 -8.32 -7.09 8.04
N GLU A 49 -7.61 -8.21 7.95
CA GLU A 49 -6.16 -8.26 8.13
C GLU A 49 -5.41 -8.42 6.80
N GLU A 50 -6.07 -8.32 5.66
CA GLU A 50 -5.45 -8.62 4.36
C GLU A 50 -5.50 -7.42 3.41
N HIS A 51 -4.36 -7.12 2.79
CA HIS A 51 -4.25 -6.06 1.78
C HIS A 51 -4.07 -6.65 0.38
N TYR A 52 -4.95 -6.23 -0.52
CA TYR A 52 -5.09 -6.78 -1.88
C TYR A 52 -4.81 -5.76 -2.99
N ARG A 53 -4.48 -4.52 -2.64
CA ARG A 53 -4.49 -3.39 -3.57
C ARG A 53 -3.10 -3.04 -4.10
N SER A 54 -2.26 -2.54 -3.20
CA SER A 54 -1.00 -1.87 -3.55
C SER A 54 0.18 -2.82 -3.38
N VAL A 55 1.25 -2.55 -4.13
CA VAL A 55 2.52 -3.26 -3.97
C VAL A 55 3.12 -3.04 -2.58
N PRO A 56 4.01 -3.95 -2.10
CA PRO A 56 4.60 -3.84 -0.76
C PRO A 56 5.22 -2.46 -0.47
N HIS A 57 5.95 -1.87 -1.41
CA HIS A 57 6.58 -0.56 -1.21
C HIS A 57 5.57 0.56 -0.84
N LEU A 58 4.34 0.50 -1.35
CA LEU A 58 3.33 1.53 -1.05
C LEU A 58 2.69 1.37 0.35
N ILE A 59 2.59 0.14 0.87
CA ILE A 59 1.77 -0.16 2.05
C ILE A 59 2.57 -0.60 3.27
N GLU A 60 3.79 -1.12 3.11
CA GLU A 60 4.56 -1.70 4.23
C GLU A 60 4.86 -0.69 5.33
N PHE A 61 5.19 0.57 4.98
CA PHE A 61 5.37 1.61 5.99
C PHE A 61 4.11 1.75 6.85
N SER A 62 2.94 1.89 6.20
CA SER A 62 1.67 2.04 6.91
C SER A 62 1.32 0.79 7.72
N ALA A 63 1.51 -0.40 7.16
CA ALA A 63 1.27 -1.68 7.85
C ALA A 63 2.06 -1.78 9.16
N ARG A 64 3.37 -1.48 9.11
CA ARG A 64 4.25 -1.45 10.29
C ARG A 64 3.85 -0.35 11.26
N ARG A 65 3.83 0.90 10.77
CA ARG A 65 3.69 2.11 11.61
C ARG A 65 2.31 2.27 12.21
N PHE A 66 1.27 1.91 11.45
CA PHE A 66 -0.11 2.22 11.80
C PHE A 66 -0.97 1.00 12.16
N TYR A 67 -0.57 -0.20 11.76
CA TYR A 67 -1.36 -1.42 12.02
C TYR A 67 -0.64 -2.45 12.89
N ARG A 68 0.61 -2.17 13.32
CA ARG A 68 1.45 -3.09 14.12
C ARG A 68 1.64 -4.43 13.41
N ASP A 69 1.88 -4.37 12.10
CA ASP A 69 2.08 -5.54 11.22
C ASP A 69 0.92 -6.54 11.18
N ARG A 70 -0.27 -6.14 11.62
CA ARG A 70 -1.50 -6.94 11.51
C ARG A 70 -2.10 -6.97 10.10
N ILE A 71 -1.44 -6.36 9.12
CA ILE A 71 -1.88 -6.38 7.71
C ILE A 71 -0.97 -7.32 6.93
N ALA A 72 -1.55 -8.44 6.54
CA ALA A 72 -1.00 -9.45 5.68
C ALA A 72 -1.07 -9.01 4.19
N LEU A 73 0.08 -8.91 3.54
CA LEU A 73 0.18 -8.42 2.15
C LEU A 73 -0.03 -9.55 1.15
N MET A 74 -1.23 -9.64 0.60
CA MET A 74 -1.60 -10.64 -0.42
C MET A 74 -1.01 -10.31 -1.79
N THR A 75 -0.62 -9.05 -2.02
CA THR A 75 0.00 -8.55 -3.26
C THR A 75 1.47 -8.93 -3.40
N ARG A 76 2.08 -9.59 -2.41
CA ARG A 76 3.48 -9.99 -2.47
C ARG A 76 3.70 -11.09 -3.52
N HIS A 77 4.59 -10.80 -4.47
CA HIS A 77 4.99 -11.68 -5.56
C HIS A 77 6.40 -11.25 -6.01
N PRO A 78 7.24 -12.14 -6.59
CA PRO A 78 8.56 -11.76 -7.10
C PRO A 78 8.57 -10.59 -8.10
N ARG A 79 7.42 -10.27 -8.70
CA ARG A 79 7.24 -9.12 -9.61
C ARG A 79 6.95 -7.80 -8.90
N THR A 80 6.42 -7.86 -7.69
CA THR A 80 5.97 -6.68 -6.93
C THR A 80 6.85 -6.40 -5.71
N GLU A 81 7.54 -7.39 -5.16
CA GLU A 81 8.26 -7.27 -3.88
C GLU A 81 9.41 -6.25 -3.90
N ARG A 82 9.97 -6.00 -5.08
CA ARG A 82 11.06 -5.04 -5.32
C ARG A 82 10.61 -3.81 -6.11
N ALA A 83 9.30 -3.65 -6.33
CA ALA A 83 8.78 -2.56 -7.15
C ALA A 83 9.01 -1.21 -6.46
N ASP A 84 9.75 -0.33 -7.14
CA ASP A 84 9.96 1.04 -6.68
C ASP A 84 8.79 1.94 -7.09
N ALA A 85 7.81 2.04 -6.18
CA ALA A 85 6.54 2.72 -6.41
C ALA A 85 6.40 4.08 -5.69
N ILE A 86 7.43 4.57 -5.00
CA ILE A 86 7.38 5.87 -4.31
C ILE A 86 8.51 6.77 -4.80
N ASP A 87 8.16 7.88 -5.44
CA ASP A 87 9.12 8.95 -5.75
C ASP A 87 9.05 10.06 -4.71
N VAL A 88 10.20 10.64 -4.37
CA VAL A 88 10.27 11.86 -3.56
C VAL A 88 10.95 12.96 -4.34
N VAL A 89 10.19 13.98 -4.72
CA VAL A 89 10.68 15.18 -5.40
C VAL A 89 10.91 16.27 -4.36
N ARG A 90 12.19 16.56 -4.08
CA ARG A 90 12.60 17.61 -3.15
C ARG A 90 12.87 18.91 -3.90
N LEU A 91 12.27 20.00 -3.45
CA LEU A 91 12.45 21.33 -4.02
C LEU A 91 13.32 22.18 -3.11
N ASP A 92 14.23 22.95 -3.71
CA ASP A 92 15.11 23.85 -2.97
C ASP A 92 14.39 25.11 -2.45
N THR A 93 13.26 25.48 -3.07
CA THR A 93 12.49 26.67 -2.72
C THR A 93 11.39 26.31 -1.73
N SER A 94 11.45 26.88 -0.53
CA SER A 94 10.57 26.53 0.60
C SER A 94 9.68 27.69 1.06
N ALA A 95 9.20 28.56 0.17
CA ALA A 95 8.38 29.69 0.61
C ALA A 95 6.88 29.35 0.59
N VAL A 96 6.24 29.41 1.76
CA VAL A 96 4.77 29.34 1.89
C VAL A 96 4.22 30.75 2.07
N GLN A 97 3.36 31.20 1.15
CA GLN A 97 2.72 32.51 1.21
C GLN A 97 1.21 32.35 1.14
N GLY A 98 0.49 32.89 2.13
CA GLY A 98 -0.97 32.74 2.20
C GLY A 98 -1.43 31.29 2.28
N GLY A 99 -0.65 30.42 2.95
CA GLY A 99 -0.95 28.99 3.08
C GLY A 99 -0.59 28.14 1.86
N VAL A 100 -0.03 28.75 0.80
CA VAL A 100 0.30 28.10 -0.47
C VAL A 100 1.82 28.02 -0.69
N ASN A 101 2.32 26.82 -0.98
CA ASN A 101 3.66 26.60 -1.49
C ASN A 101 3.61 26.56 -3.03
N ARG A 102 3.95 27.68 -3.68
CA ARG A 102 3.88 27.80 -5.14
C ARG A 102 4.90 26.94 -5.87
N ALA A 103 6.09 26.75 -5.30
CA ALA A 103 7.10 25.89 -5.91
C ALA A 103 6.60 24.45 -6.04
N GLU A 104 5.91 23.94 -5.01
CA GLU A 104 5.26 22.63 -5.09
C GLU A 104 4.12 22.60 -6.10
N VAL A 105 3.30 23.66 -6.21
CA VAL A 105 2.24 23.74 -7.23
C VAL A 105 2.82 23.61 -8.63
N ASP A 106 3.85 24.39 -8.95
CA ASP A 106 4.48 24.38 -10.28
C ASP A 106 5.11 23.02 -10.59
N ALA A 107 5.79 22.41 -9.61
CA ALA A 107 6.38 21.09 -9.75
C ALA A 107 5.31 20.01 -9.98
N VAL A 108 4.18 20.06 -9.25
CA VAL A 108 3.07 19.12 -9.44
C VAL A 108 2.48 19.24 -10.84
N VAL A 109 2.27 20.45 -11.36
CA VAL A 109 1.79 20.64 -12.75
C VAL A 109 2.76 20.02 -13.76
N GLY A 110 4.07 20.19 -13.55
CA GLY A 110 5.11 19.56 -14.37
C GLY A 110 5.04 18.03 -14.32
N ILE A 111 4.96 17.44 -13.12
CA ILE A 111 4.86 15.99 -12.93
C ILE A 111 3.60 15.43 -13.59
N VAL A 112 2.45 16.08 -13.43
CA VAL A 112 1.21 15.62 -14.08
C VAL A 112 1.35 15.67 -15.60
N ARG A 113 2.06 16.65 -16.16
CA ARG A 113 2.34 16.72 -17.60
C ARG A 113 3.22 15.56 -18.05
N GLU A 114 4.29 15.27 -17.33
CA GLU A 114 5.16 14.13 -17.64
C GLU A 114 4.43 12.78 -17.56
N LEU A 115 3.52 12.63 -16.59
CA LEU A 115 2.67 11.45 -16.48
C LEU A 115 1.69 11.36 -17.66
N ALA A 116 1.09 12.48 -18.06
CA ALA A 116 0.18 12.53 -19.19
C ALA A 116 0.86 12.15 -20.52
N GLU A 117 2.09 12.61 -20.73
CA GLU A 117 2.94 12.27 -21.88
C GLU A 117 3.34 10.79 -21.93
N ARG A 118 3.31 10.09 -20.78
CA ARG A 118 3.55 8.65 -20.66
C ARG A 118 2.25 7.84 -20.72
N ASP A 119 1.17 8.44 -21.19
CA ASP A 119 -0.16 7.84 -21.26
C ASP A 119 -0.69 7.30 -19.92
N ALA A 120 -0.23 7.87 -18.79
CA ALA A 120 -0.82 7.56 -17.50
C ALA A 120 -2.28 7.98 -17.46
N ALA A 121 -3.08 7.25 -16.70
CA ALA A 121 -4.48 7.60 -16.42
C ALA A 121 -4.76 7.37 -14.93
N ASP A 122 -5.91 7.85 -14.48
CA ASP A 122 -6.34 7.77 -13.09
C ASP A 122 -5.34 8.43 -12.12
N ILE A 123 -5.19 9.75 -12.26
CA ILE A 123 -4.27 10.56 -11.47
C ILE A 123 -5.02 11.32 -10.38
N GLY A 124 -4.60 11.14 -9.12
CA GLY A 124 -5.07 11.92 -7.98
C GLY A 124 -4.01 12.90 -7.49
N VAL A 125 -4.32 14.19 -7.40
CA VAL A 125 -3.45 15.21 -6.81
C VAL A 125 -4.01 15.61 -5.45
N ILE A 126 -3.27 15.36 -4.38
CA ILE A 126 -3.75 15.61 -3.02
C ILE A 126 -2.78 16.42 -2.17
N THR A 127 -3.33 17.12 -1.19
CA THR A 127 -2.56 17.89 -0.21
C THR A 127 -3.31 17.97 1.12
N PRO A 128 -2.63 18.11 2.28
CA PRO A 128 -3.31 18.27 3.56
C PRO A 128 -4.08 19.60 3.67
N PHE A 129 -3.65 20.66 2.98
CA PHE A 129 -4.15 22.02 3.20
C PHE A 129 -5.18 22.47 2.15
N ARG A 130 -6.23 23.17 2.60
CA ARG A 130 -7.28 23.67 1.70
C ARG A 130 -6.77 24.70 0.70
N ASP A 131 -6.05 25.72 1.18
CA ASP A 131 -5.51 26.78 0.30
C ASP A 131 -4.57 26.22 -0.77
N GLN A 132 -3.74 25.23 -0.41
CA GLN A 132 -2.88 24.52 -1.35
C GLN A 132 -3.70 23.70 -2.37
N ALA A 133 -4.79 23.05 -1.93
CA ALA A 133 -5.64 22.27 -2.82
C ALA A 133 -6.34 23.16 -3.85
N ASP A 134 -6.88 24.30 -3.42
CA ASP A 134 -7.55 25.27 -4.29
C ASP A 134 -6.56 25.88 -5.30
N ALA A 135 -5.30 26.13 -4.88
CA ALA A 135 -4.23 26.57 -5.77
C ALA A 135 -3.81 25.51 -6.79
N LEU A 136 -3.68 24.24 -6.37
CA LEU A 136 -3.38 23.12 -7.26
C LEU A 136 -4.50 22.91 -8.29
N GLU A 137 -5.76 22.92 -7.85
CA GLU A 137 -6.92 22.77 -8.74
C GLU A 137 -6.94 23.88 -9.79
N SER A 138 -6.76 25.14 -9.37
CA SER A 138 -6.70 26.29 -10.28
C SER A 138 -5.55 26.16 -11.30
N ALA A 139 -4.36 25.74 -10.86
CA ALA A 139 -3.20 25.60 -11.74
C ALA A 139 -3.37 24.45 -12.74
N LEU A 140 -3.94 23.32 -12.31
CA LEU A 140 -4.20 22.18 -13.17
C LEU A 140 -5.30 22.49 -14.21
N LEU A 141 -6.38 23.14 -13.81
CA LEU A 141 -7.43 23.60 -14.74
C LEU A 141 -6.91 24.60 -15.78
N ALA A 142 -5.94 25.43 -15.41
CA ALA A 142 -5.30 26.36 -16.36
C ALA A 142 -4.30 25.66 -17.29
N ALA A 143 -3.66 24.59 -16.82
CA ALA A 143 -2.60 23.90 -17.56
C ALA A 143 -3.09 22.81 -18.52
N PHE A 144 -4.27 22.22 -18.26
CA PHE A 144 -4.79 21.09 -19.02
C PHE A 144 -6.18 21.41 -19.60
N PRO A 145 -6.42 21.11 -20.90
CA PRO A 145 -7.75 21.22 -21.47
C PRO A 145 -8.70 20.17 -20.87
N VAL A 146 -10.00 20.42 -20.93
CA VAL A 146 -11.02 19.58 -20.28
C VAL A 146 -10.95 18.13 -20.75
N GLU A 147 -10.73 17.91 -22.05
CA GLU A 147 -10.63 16.59 -22.66
C GLU A 147 -9.46 15.79 -22.06
N GLU A 148 -8.37 16.47 -21.74
CA GLU A 148 -7.19 15.85 -21.13
C GLU A 148 -7.44 15.53 -19.65
N ILE A 149 -8.12 16.41 -18.92
CA ILE A 149 -8.54 16.16 -17.53
C ILE A 149 -9.44 14.92 -17.46
N GLU A 150 -10.39 14.79 -18.38
CA GLU A 150 -11.28 13.62 -18.47
C GLU A 150 -10.52 12.35 -18.84
N ARG A 151 -9.62 12.41 -19.84
CA ARG A 151 -8.76 11.29 -20.25
C ARG A 151 -7.91 10.77 -19.10
N LEU A 152 -7.27 11.69 -18.37
CA LEU A 152 -6.43 11.39 -17.21
C LEU A 152 -7.25 10.97 -15.98
N ARG A 153 -8.57 11.18 -15.99
CA ARG A 153 -9.44 11.11 -14.80
C ARG A 153 -8.84 11.90 -13.63
N LEU A 154 -8.27 13.07 -13.97
CA LEU A 154 -7.50 13.89 -13.05
C LEU A 154 -8.42 14.47 -11.99
N ARG A 155 -8.09 14.21 -10.72
CA ARG A 155 -8.86 14.68 -9.56
C ARG A 155 -7.93 15.37 -8.59
N THR A 156 -8.35 16.52 -8.06
CA THR A 156 -7.55 17.32 -7.12
C THR A 156 -8.34 17.61 -5.86
N GLY A 157 -7.68 17.65 -4.70
CA GLY A 157 -8.36 18.05 -3.48
C GLY A 157 -7.55 17.87 -2.21
N THR A 158 -8.19 18.12 -1.08
CA THR A 158 -7.59 17.84 0.22
C THR A 158 -7.60 16.33 0.52
N VAL A 159 -6.72 15.86 1.41
CA VAL A 159 -6.72 14.47 1.88
C VAL A 159 -8.10 14.03 2.39
N HIS A 160 -8.83 14.90 3.07
CA HIS A 160 -10.19 14.63 3.56
C HIS A 160 -11.21 14.55 2.42
N ALA A 161 -11.14 15.44 1.43
CA ALA A 161 -12.04 15.41 0.28
C ALA A 161 -11.79 14.17 -0.60
N PHE A 162 -10.55 13.68 -0.63
CA PHE A 162 -10.17 12.46 -1.34
C PHE A 162 -10.41 11.18 -0.51
N GLN A 163 -10.98 11.28 0.70
CA GLN A 163 -11.20 10.12 1.56
C GLN A 163 -12.24 9.18 0.93
N GLY A 164 -11.90 7.90 0.82
CA GLY A 164 -12.73 6.90 0.13
C GLY A 164 -12.56 6.89 -1.40
N SER A 165 -11.81 7.85 -1.94
CA SER A 165 -11.31 7.81 -3.32
C SER A 165 -9.88 7.25 -3.37
N GLU A 166 -9.52 6.76 -4.55
CA GLU A 166 -8.26 6.09 -4.86
C GLU A 166 -7.86 6.46 -6.28
N ALA A 167 -6.57 6.35 -6.60
CA ALA A 167 -6.07 6.57 -7.94
C ALA A 167 -4.91 5.60 -8.22
N ASP A 168 -4.70 5.23 -9.48
CA ASP A 168 -3.56 4.41 -9.88
C ASP A 168 -2.24 5.13 -9.57
N THR A 169 -2.15 6.42 -9.95
CA THR A 169 -1.06 7.30 -9.54
C THR A 169 -1.58 8.43 -8.65
N VAL A 170 -0.92 8.66 -7.51
CA VAL A 170 -1.21 9.80 -6.63
C VAL A 170 0.01 10.71 -6.52
N VAL A 171 -0.19 12.00 -6.74
CA VAL A 171 0.79 13.05 -6.51
C VAL A 171 0.39 13.81 -5.24
N VAL A 172 1.26 13.80 -4.23
CA VAL A 172 1.07 14.48 -2.95
C VAL A 172 1.92 15.75 -2.94
N SER A 173 1.30 16.91 -2.73
CA SER A 173 2.02 18.12 -2.31
C SER A 173 1.88 18.26 -0.79
N LEU A 174 3.00 18.20 -0.07
CA LEU A 174 2.99 18.39 1.39
C LEU A 174 2.54 19.81 1.77
N GLY A 175 2.82 20.80 0.92
CA GLY A 175 2.43 22.20 1.12
C GLY A 175 3.10 22.81 2.34
N LEU A 176 4.29 22.32 2.71
CA LEU A 176 5.04 22.73 3.89
C LEU A 176 6.39 23.35 3.50
N ALA A 177 6.96 24.06 4.46
CA ALA A 177 8.32 24.56 4.46
C ALA A 177 8.98 24.34 5.83
N ASP A 178 10.30 24.46 5.92
CA ASP A 178 11.02 24.24 7.18
C ASP A 178 10.66 25.29 8.26
N ASP A 179 10.35 26.52 7.84
CA ASP A 179 9.97 27.64 8.71
C ASP A 179 8.47 27.72 9.03
N ASP A 180 7.69 26.75 8.52
CA ASP A 180 6.25 26.71 8.69
C ASP A 180 5.87 26.47 10.17
N SER A 181 4.73 27.02 10.60
CA SER A 181 4.38 27.00 12.03
C SER A 181 4.33 25.57 12.62
N PRO A 182 4.67 25.37 13.90
CA PRO A 182 4.57 24.06 14.54
C PRO A 182 3.17 23.44 14.47
N ALA A 183 2.11 24.26 14.40
CA ALA A 183 0.75 23.78 14.24
C ALA A 183 0.51 23.15 12.86
N ARG A 184 1.02 23.76 11.79
CA ARG A 184 0.94 23.22 10.42
C ARG A 184 1.75 21.93 10.27
N GLN A 185 2.97 21.91 10.81
CA GLN A 185 3.80 20.70 10.81
C GLN A 185 3.13 19.54 11.58
N ARG A 186 2.55 19.83 12.75
CA ARG A 186 1.78 18.83 13.54
C ARG A 186 0.54 18.34 12.82
N PHE A 187 -0.14 19.20 12.07
CA PHE A 187 -1.33 18.80 11.32
C PHE A 187 -1.01 17.76 10.26
N VAL A 188 0.03 17.96 9.45
CA VAL A 188 0.49 16.96 8.46
C VAL A 188 0.97 15.68 9.15
N SER A 189 1.58 15.82 10.33
CA SER A 189 2.05 14.69 11.15
C SER A 189 0.92 13.96 11.90
N ASP A 190 -0.35 14.37 11.75
CA ASP A 190 -1.47 13.62 12.32
C ASP A 190 -1.49 12.21 11.72
N ARG A 191 -1.52 11.20 12.59
CA ARG A 191 -1.41 9.79 12.23
C ARG A 191 -2.49 9.36 11.22
N HIS A 192 -3.72 9.86 11.36
CA HIS A 192 -4.82 9.46 10.50
C HIS A 192 -4.75 10.18 9.16
N LEU A 193 -4.50 11.48 9.17
CA LEU A 193 -4.31 12.28 7.97
C LEU A 193 -3.17 11.71 7.12
N PHE A 194 -2.01 11.49 7.74
CA PHE A 194 -0.82 11.00 7.06
C PHE A 194 -1.05 9.61 6.46
N ASN A 195 -1.63 8.67 7.24
CA ASN A 195 -1.93 7.34 6.72
C ASN A 195 -2.90 7.37 5.54
N VAL A 196 -3.95 8.20 5.58
CA VAL A 196 -4.86 8.34 4.44
C VAL A 196 -4.10 8.87 3.23
N MET A 197 -3.32 9.94 3.39
CA MET A 197 -2.53 10.57 2.34
C MET A 197 -1.62 9.58 1.59
N VAL A 198 -0.84 8.79 2.32
CA VAL A 198 0.15 7.87 1.70
C VAL A 198 -0.44 6.53 1.24
N THR A 199 -1.73 6.28 1.45
CA THR A 199 -2.40 5.01 1.06
C THR A 199 -3.43 5.17 -0.05
N ARG A 200 -3.50 6.35 -0.70
CA ARG A 200 -4.44 6.58 -1.80
C ARG A 200 -3.99 5.95 -3.13
N ALA A 201 -2.68 5.73 -3.30
CA ALA A 201 -2.09 5.16 -4.50
C ALA A 201 -2.29 3.65 -4.61
N ARG A 202 -2.68 3.18 -5.79
CA ARG A 202 -2.71 1.74 -6.13
C ARG A 202 -1.37 1.27 -6.70
N GLU A 203 -0.77 2.07 -7.58
CA GLU A 203 0.41 1.68 -8.36
C GLU A 203 1.63 2.57 -8.11
N ARG A 204 1.44 3.90 -8.05
CA ARG A 204 2.54 4.86 -7.85
C ARG A 204 2.16 6.02 -6.95
N LEU A 205 3.08 6.43 -6.10
CA LEU A 205 2.98 7.63 -5.28
C LEU A 205 4.15 8.56 -5.60
N VAL A 206 3.87 9.84 -5.87
CA VAL A 206 4.88 10.88 -5.99
C VAL A 206 4.68 11.87 -4.86
N VAL A 207 5.70 12.06 -4.01
CA VAL A 207 5.66 13.03 -2.91
C VAL A 207 6.51 14.22 -3.28
N VAL A 208 5.86 15.37 -3.46
CA VAL A 208 6.51 16.66 -3.68
C VAL A 208 6.61 17.39 -2.34
N THR A 209 7.82 17.82 -2.00
CA THR A 209 8.11 18.46 -0.72
C THR A 209 9.20 19.50 -0.86
N SER A 210 9.02 20.63 -0.18
CA SER A 210 10.08 21.64 0.02
C SER A 210 10.77 21.54 1.38
N LEU A 211 10.41 20.53 2.19
CA LEU A 211 11.08 20.25 3.46
C LEU A 211 12.49 19.70 3.22
N ARG A 212 13.48 20.33 3.85
CA ARG A 212 14.87 19.86 3.86
C ARG A 212 15.10 19.00 5.09
N ASP A 213 14.64 19.48 6.25
CA ASP A 213 14.74 18.80 7.52
C ASP A 213 13.34 18.37 7.97
N SER A 214 13.15 17.05 8.10
CA SER A 214 11.88 16.49 8.56
C SER A 214 12.14 15.45 9.64
N SER A 215 11.24 15.41 10.63
CA SER A 215 11.31 14.48 11.76
C SER A 215 9.95 13.86 12.03
N GLY A 216 9.90 12.87 12.93
CA GLY A 216 8.68 12.13 13.24
C GLY A 216 8.15 11.37 12.03
N ILE A 217 6.83 11.23 11.94
CA ILE A 217 6.18 10.39 10.92
C ILE A 217 6.55 10.80 9.49
N VAL A 218 6.64 12.11 9.22
CA VAL A 218 7.00 12.63 7.89
C VAL A 218 8.45 12.26 7.56
N GLY A 219 9.39 12.52 8.47
CA GLY A 219 10.80 12.17 8.28
C GLY A 219 11.03 10.66 8.14
N ASP A 220 10.38 9.85 9.01
CA ASP A 220 10.41 8.39 8.94
C ASP A 220 9.96 7.90 7.56
N TYR A 221 8.88 8.47 7.02
CA TYR A 221 8.33 8.09 5.73
C TYR A 221 9.22 8.52 4.56
N LEU A 222 9.73 9.75 4.57
CA LEU A 222 10.62 10.24 3.53
C LEU A 222 11.96 9.49 3.51
N GLY A 223 12.43 9.04 4.68
CA GLY A 223 13.58 8.14 4.79
C GLY A 223 13.26 6.74 4.25
N TYR A 224 12.11 6.17 4.59
CA TYR A 224 11.64 4.90 4.02
C TYR A 224 11.55 4.95 2.49
N ALA A 225 10.92 5.99 1.93
CA ALA A 225 10.74 6.17 0.50
C ALA A 225 12.05 6.41 -0.26
N SER A 226 13.12 6.85 0.42
CA SER A 226 14.43 7.03 -0.21
C SER A 226 15.25 5.75 -0.36
N VAL A 227 14.80 4.65 0.23
CA VAL A 227 15.51 3.36 0.20
C VAL A 227 14.85 2.44 -0.81
N LEU A 228 15.63 1.93 -1.76
CA LEU A 228 15.14 0.97 -2.74
C LEU A 228 14.61 -0.30 -2.06
N PRO A 229 13.44 -0.83 -2.46
CA PRO A 229 12.90 -2.05 -1.89
C PRO A 229 13.82 -3.26 -2.10
N ALA A 230 14.33 -3.83 -1.01
CA ALA A 230 15.26 -4.95 -1.04
C ALA A 230 14.59 -6.33 -1.29
N GLY A 231 13.25 -6.39 -1.37
CA GLY A 231 12.49 -7.65 -1.38
C GLY A 231 12.50 -8.36 -0.02
N VAL A 232 11.93 -9.56 0.06
CA VAL A 232 12.04 -10.39 1.28
C VAL A 232 13.37 -11.15 1.25
N GLU A 233 14.08 -11.15 2.36
CA GLU A 233 15.20 -12.07 2.55
C GLU A 233 14.64 -13.47 2.78
N HIS A 234 15.04 -14.40 1.91
CA HIS A 234 14.67 -15.79 2.04
C HIS A 234 15.83 -16.54 2.70
N PRO A 235 15.56 -17.34 3.74
CA PRO A 235 16.60 -18.19 4.28
C PRO A 235 17.14 -19.10 3.17
N PRO A 236 18.45 -19.41 3.17
CA PRO A 236 18.98 -20.44 2.29
C PRO A 236 18.15 -21.72 2.51
N GLY A 237 17.80 -22.41 1.41
CA GLY A 237 16.96 -23.62 1.42
C GLY A 237 17.65 -24.83 2.05
N GLU A 238 18.21 -24.66 3.25
CA GLU A 238 18.88 -25.67 4.04
C GLU A 238 17.92 -26.11 5.14
N GLY A 239 17.26 -27.23 4.89
CA GLY A 239 16.31 -27.83 5.81
C GLY A 239 16.19 -29.34 5.56
N PRO A 240 15.86 -30.14 6.58
CA PRO A 240 15.72 -31.58 6.42
C PRO A 240 14.41 -31.98 5.74
N ASP A 241 13.46 -31.05 5.63
CA ASP A 241 12.14 -31.31 5.08
C ASP A 241 12.13 -31.44 3.54
N TRP A 242 11.02 -31.98 3.02
CA TRP A 242 10.88 -32.25 1.59
C TRP A 242 11.01 -30.97 0.72
N PRO A 243 10.31 -29.85 1.03
CA PRO A 243 10.44 -28.61 0.27
C PRO A 243 11.89 -28.11 0.22
N ALA A 244 12.60 -28.02 1.36
CA ALA A 244 13.98 -27.52 1.36
C ALA A 244 14.91 -28.42 0.53
N ARG A 245 14.82 -29.74 0.68
CA ARG A 245 15.60 -30.69 -0.12
C ARG A 245 15.34 -30.56 -1.61
N LEU A 246 14.07 -30.40 -2.02
CA LEU A 246 13.70 -30.19 -3.42
C LEU A 246 14.22 -28.82 -3.92
N GLY A 247 14.06 -27.78 -3.11
CA GLY A 247 14.51 -26.42 -3.43
C GLY A 247 16.01 -26.35 -3.67
N ALA A 248 16.82 -26.96 -2.80
CA ALA A 248 18.27 -27.04 -2.97
C ALA A 248 18.67 -27.77 -4.27
N ARG A 249 17.93 -28.83 -4.65
CA ARG A 249 18.18 -29.54 -5.91
C ARG A 249 17.78 -28.72 -7.13
N LEU A 250 16.63 -28.05 -7.10
CA LEU A 250 16.20 -27.14 -8.16
C LEU A 250 17.20 -25.97 -8.33
N ALA A 251 17.72 -25.43 -7.24
CA ALA A 251 18.77 -24.41 -7.25
C ALA A 251 20.08 -24.93 -7.88
N SER A 252 20.45 -26.20 -7.64
CA SER A 252 21.62 -26.82 -8.29
C SER A 252 21.47 -26.96 -9.82
N HIS A 253 20.24 -26.88 -10.34
CA HIS A 253 19.97 -26.78 -11.78
C HIS A 253 19.96 -25.32 -12.28
N GLY A 254 20.44 -24.36 -11.50
CA GLY A 254 20.54 -22.95 -11.89
C GLY A 254 19.21 -22.18 -11.89
N LEU A 255 18.19 -22.70 -11.20
CA LEU A 255 16.92 -21.98 -11.02
C LEU A 255 17.01 -21.08 -9.78
N THR A 256 16.45 -19.88 -9.85
CA THR A 256 16.20 -19.07 -8.66
C THR A 256 15.11 -19.74 -7.83
N VAL A 257 15.40 -20.10 -6.58
CA VAL A 257 14.43 -20.76 -5.70
C VAL A 257 14.42 -20.08 -4.34
N ARG A 258 13.21 -19.82 -3.84
CA ARG A 258 12.95 -19.27 -2.50
C ARG A 258 12.05 -20.26 -1.76
N VAL A 259 12.45 -20.63 -0.55
CA VAL A 259 11.66 -21.53 0.31
C VAL A 259 10.73 -20.70 1.18
N ASP A 260 9.54 -21.23 1.44
CA ASP A 260 8.54 -20.62 2.33
C ASP A 260 8.24 -19.15 1.96
N TYR A 261 7.92 -18.92 0.69
CA TYR A 261 7.71 -17.58 0.18
C TYR A 261 6.41 -16.99 0.76
N PRO A 262 6.45 -15.87 1.50
CA PRO A 262 5.29 -15.36 2.21
C PRO A 262 4.33 -14.65 1.26
N VAL A 263 3.04 -14.92 1.39
CA VAL A 263 1.95 -14.25 0.65
C VAL A 263 0.77 -14.03 1.59
N GLY A 264 0.73 -12.84 2.20
CA GLY A 264 -0.20 -12.52 3.26
C GLY A 264 -0.11 -13.50 4.42
N ARG A 265 -1.24 -14.11 4.80
CA ARG A 265 -1.29 -15.13 5.86
C ARG A 265 -0.87 -16.52 5.39
N TRP A 266 -0.65 -16.68 4.10
CA TRP A 266 -0.24 -17.94 3.48
C TRP A 266 1.25 -17.92 3.17
N SER A 267 1.79 -19.10 2.88
CA SER A 267 3.08 -19.24 2.22
C SER A 267 3.00 -20.20 1.03
N VAL A 268 3.90 -19.99 0.09
CA VAL A 268 4.18 -20.88 -1.02
C VAL A 268 5.42 -21.70 -0.65
N ASP A 269 5.27 -23.02 -0.61
CA ASP A 269 6.31 -23.92 -0.08
C ASP A 269 7.65 -23.72 -0.83
N LEU A 270 7.61 -23.59 -2.17
CA LEU A 270 8.73 -23.13 -2.98
C LEU A 270 8.28 -22.13 -4.04
N CYS A 271 8.91 -20.97 -4.11
CA CYS A 271 8.78 -20.04 -5.23
C CYS A 271 9.98 -20.19 -6.16
N VAL A 272 9.74 -20.54 -7.43
CA VAL A 272 10.77 -20.76 -8.44
C VAL A 272 10.68 -19.70 -9.53
N GLY A 273 11.82 -19.10 -9.89
CA GLY A 273 11.91 -18.03 -10.87
C GLY A 273 11.71 -16.63 -10.27
N ASP A 274 11.67 -15.64 -11.16
CA ASP A 274 11.62 -14.22 -10.82
C ASP A 274 10.56 -13.49 -11.68
N GLY A 275 10.19 -12.28 -11.26
CA GLY A 275 9.25 -11.44 -11.99
C GLY A 275 7.90 -12.12 -12.23
N ASP A 276 7.32 -11.91 -13.42
CA ASP A 276 6.03 -12.51 -13.82
C ASP A 276 6.11 -14.02 -14.10
N SER A 277 7.32 -14.55 -14.34
CA SER A 277 7.52 -15.97 -14.64
C SER A 277 7.54 -16.85 -13.40
N ALA A 278 7.48 -16.25 -12.20
CA ALA A 278 7.57 -16.99 -10.96
C ALA A 278 6.43 -18.00 -10.81
N VAL A 279 6.79 -19.23 -10.44
CA VAL A 279 5.88 -20.34 -10.22
C VAL A 279 5.94 -20.74 -8.75
N GLY A 280 4.77 -20.89 -8.13
CA GLY A 280 4.66 -21.46 -6.80
C GLY A 280 4.49 -22.97 -6.86
N LEU A 281 5.36 -23.71 -6.16
CA LEU A 281 5.20 -25.14 -5.95
C LEU A 281 4.57 -25.41 -4.59
N ILE A 282 3.52 -26.23 -4.61
CA ILE A 282 2.83 -26.72 -3.41
C ILE A 282 3.26 -28.16 -3.17
N CYS A 283 4.02 -28.37 -2.11
CA CYS A 283 4.68 -29.63 -1.78
C CYS A 283 3.86 -30.52 -0.85
N GLY A 284 2.80 -30.00 -0.25
CA GLY A 284 1.97 -30.72 0.71
C GLY A 284 0.57 -30.14 0.89
N VAL A 285 -0.29 -30.94 1.53
CA VAL A 285 -1.56 -30.44 2.06
C VAL A 285 -1.24 -29.46 3.19
N HIS A 286 -2.04 -28.40 3.31
CA HIS A 286 -1.83 -27.41 4.37
C HIS A 286 -1.92 -28.08 5.75
N PRO A 287 -1.06 -27.72 6.74
CA PRO A 287 -1.04 -28.36 8.06
C PRO A 287 -2.39 -28.31 8.79
N GLU A 288 -3.19 -27.26 8.57
CA GLU A 288 -4.54 -27.10 9.14
C GLU A 288 -5.62 -27.90 8.39
N GLY A 289 -5.23 -28.71 7.40
CA GLY A 289 -6.11 -29.64 6.69
C GLY A 289 -6.57 -29.15 5.32
N VAL A 290 -7.48 -29.94 4.74
CA VAL A 290 -7.91 -29.78 3.33
C VAL A 290 -8.64 -28.46 3.07
N ALA A 291 -9.45 -27.98 4.02
CA ALA A 291 -10.17 -26.72 3.86
C ALA A 291 -9.21 -25.54 3.72
N ALA A 292 -8.24 -25.43 4.63
CA ALA A 292 -7.20 -24.41 4.57
C ALA A 292 -6.33 -24.54 3.31
N HIS A 293 -6.04 -25.76 2.87
CA HIS A 293 -5.32 -26.00 1.61
C HIS A 293 -6.07 -25.44 0.40
N LEU A 294 -7.37 -25.72 0.28
CA LEU A 294 -8.20 -25.19 -0.80
C LEU A 294 -8.33 -23.67 -0.73
N GLU A 295 -8.43 -23.11 0.48
CA GLU A 295 -8.50 -21.66 0.67
C GLU A 295 -7.19 -20.97 0.24
N ARG A 296 -6.04 -21.48 0.71
CA ARG A 296 -4.70 -21.05 0.27
C ARG A 296 -4.59 -21.08 -1.25
N HIS A 297 -4.94 -22.20 -1.87
CA HIS A 297 -4.84 -22.37 -3.33
C HIS A 297 -5.69 -21.36 -4.08
N ARG A 298 -6.94 -21.15 -3.66
CA ARG A 298 -7.85 -20.16 -4.26
C ARG A 298 -7.33 -18.74 -4.06
N ALA A 299 -6.83 -18.42 -2.87
CA ALA A 299 -6.31 -17.10 -2.54
C ALA A 299 -5.09 -16.75 -3.39
N LEU A 300 -4.10 -17.63 -3.45
CA LEU A 300 -2.90 -17.46 -4.27
C LEU A 300 -3.23 -17.33 -5.77
N ARG A 301 -4.14 -18.16 -6.30
CA ARG A 301 -4.57 -18.04 -7.71
C ARG A 301 -5.31 -16.74 -8.01
N ARG A 302 -6.13 -16.23 -7.09
CA ARG A 302 -6.77 -14.91 -7.25
C ARG A 302 -5.73 -13.78 -7.33
N MET A 303 -4.60 -13.94 -6.64
CA MET A 303 -3.46 -13.00 -6.72
C MET A 303 -2.59 -13.20 -7.97
N GLY A 304 -2.99 -14.08 -8.88
CA GLY A 304 -2.33 -14.31 -10.16
C GLY A 304 -1.13 -15.24 -10.09
N TRP A 305 -0.95 -16.01 -9.01
CA TRP A 305 0.09 -17.03 -8.94
C TRP A 305 -0.19 -18.18 -9.91
N THR A 306 0.85 -18.58 -10.65
CA THR A 306 0.89 -19.87 -11.33
C THR A 306 1.33 -20.93 -10.32
N LEU A 307 0.42 -21.82 -9.93
CA LEU A 307 0.68 -22.86 -8.93
C LEU A 307 0.81 -24.24 -9.57
N ARG A 308 1.77 -25.03 -9.09
CA ARG A 308 1.95 -26.45 -9.45
C ARG A 308 2.10 -27.32 -8.21
N ASP A 309 1.59 -28.52 -8.32
CA ASP A 309 1.68 -29.51 -7.26
C ASP A 309 2.98 -30.31 -7.36
N ALA A 310 3.76 -30.32 -6.29
CA ALA A 310 5.04 -30.98 -6.15
C ALA A 310 5.06 -31.89 -4.90
N PHE A 311 4.00 -32.69 -4.74
CA PHE A 311 3.89 -33.67 -3.66
C PHE A 311 4.97 -34.74 -3.74
N ALA A 312 5.64 -34.98 -2.62
CA ALA A 312 6.73 -35.95 -2.54
C ALA A 312 6.37 -37.37 -2.98
N SER A 313 5.10 -37.76 -2.80
CA SER A 313 4.56 -39.07 -3.20
C SER A 313 4.66 -39.33 -4.70
N ARG A 314 4.63 -38.31 -5.57
CA ARG A 314 4.78 -38.45 -7.03
C ARG A 314 6.15 -39.03 -7.42
N TRP A 315 7.16 -38.83 -6.58
CA TRP A 315 8.53 -39.28 -6.83
C TRP A 315 9.06 -40.22 -5.76
N ALA A 316 8.17 -40.91 -5.04
CA ALA A 316 8.55 -41.84 -3.96
C ALA A 316 9.52 -41.20 -2.94
N GLN A 317 9.31 -39.92 -2.60
CA GLN A 317 10.14 -39.14 -1.67
C GLN A 317 11.60 -38.90 -2.15
N ASP A 318 11.88 -39.07 -3.45
CA ASP A 318 13.18 -38.77 -4.05
C ASP A 318 13.23 -37.34 -4.65
N PRO A 319 13.92 -36.39 -4.00
CA PRO A 319 13.99 -35.00 -4.47
C PRO A 319 14.89 -34.85 -5.71
N VAL A 320 15.82 -35.79 -5.95
CA VAL A 320 16.69 -35.74 -7.13
C VAL A 320 15.85 -36.00 -8.37
N ARG A 321 15.06 -37.08 -8.36
CA ARG A 321 14.14 -37.40 -9.45
C ARG A 321 13.12 -36.28 -9.68
N ALA A 322 12.51 -35.76 -8.61
CA ALA A 322 11.57 -34.64 -8.69
C ALA A 322 12.20 -33.40 -9.33
N SER A 323 13.42 -33.05 -8.93
CA SER A 323 14.11 -31.86 -9.44
C SER A 323 14.41 -31.94 -10.94
N LEU A 324 14.76 -33.12 -11.47
CA LEU A 324 15.09 -33.30 -12.89
C LEU A 324 13.85 -33.09 -13.77
N GLU A 325 12.72 -33.67 -13.37
CA GLU A 325 11.45 -33.54 -14.08
C GLU A 325 10.93 -32.10 -14.00
N LEU A 326 10.86 -31.54 -12.79
CA LEU A 326 10.36 -30.18 -12.57
C LEU A 326 11.26 -29.12 -13.22
N ALA A 327 12.59 -29.27 -13.20
CA ALA A 327 13.47 -28.30 -13.84
C ALA A 327 13.27 -28.26 -15.36
N HIS A 328 12.97 -29.40 -15.99
CA HIS A 328 12.61 -29.42 -17.40
C HIS A 328 11.27 -28.70 -17.64
N GLU A 329 10.24 -29.04 -16.87
CA GLU A 329 8.91 -28.44 -17.04
C GLU A 329 8.88 -26.93 -16.76
N LEU A 330 9.66 -26.45 -15.78
CA LEU A 330 9.69 -25.04 -15.35
C LEU A 330 10.47 -24.15 -16.32
N ARG A 331 11.46 -24.68 -17.04
CA ARG A 331 12.19 -23.95 -18.09
C ARG A 331 11.38 -23.74 -19.38
N VAL A 332 10.34 -24.55 -19.59
CA VAL A 332 9.55 -24.57 -20.84
C VAL A 332 8.36 -23.59 -20.78
N VAL A 333 8.07 -22.98 -19.63
CA VAL A 333 6.98 -22.00 -19.51
C VAL A 333 7.41 -20.67 -20.12
N PRO A 334 6.84 -20.22 -21.26
CA PRO A 334 7.09 -18.87 -21.74
C PRO A 334 6.46 -17.89 -20.76
N ALA A 335 7.14 -16.76 -20.51
CA ALA A 335 6.51 -15.62 -19.84
C ALA A 335 5.21 -15.30 -20.59
N VAL A 336 4.06 -15.48 -19.94
CA VAL A 336 2.78 -15.09 -20.52
C VAL A 336 2.78 -13.56 -20.55
N SER A 337 3.18 -12.99 -21.67
CA SER A 337 3.02 -11.56 -21.95
C SER A 337 1.53 -11.27 -21.94
N ARG A 338 1.06 -10.52 -20.94
CA ARG A 338 -0.24 -9.86 -21.01
C ARG A 338 -0.05 -8.57 -21.77
N ALA A 339 -0.66 -8.51 -22.95
CA ALA A 339 -0.89 -7.29 -23.72
C ALA A 339 -1.88 -6.37 -22.99
#